data_AF-A0AAP3SUM5-F1
#
_entry.id   AF-A0AAP3SUM5-F1
#
_cell.length_a   1.000
_cell.length_b   1.000
_cell.length_c   1.000
_cell.angle_alpha   90.00
_cell.angle_beta   90.00
_cell.angle_gamma   90.00
#
_symmetry.space_group_name_H-M   'P 1'
#
loop_
_entity.id
_entity.type
_entity.pdbx_description
1 polymer ?
#
loop_
_entity_poly.entity_id
_entity_poly.type
_entity_poly.pdbx_seq_one_letter_code
_entity_poly.pdbx_strand_id
1 'polypeptide(L)'
;MYYKITNKGSKIYKVLHEQRTKELIAKEENSKKLKELIPYKWEQYFGWRDNSYGRIPAYFGFKFENLEEIDRNIWRQDRGNPEYYIPNKKTKAGKAMALELENLKRFSFYRIWEMLGISNDTGTKSVPFLEISGDVILIRLDDSQSPIDSDVVEITKREFIQIFKENGVEVEP
;
A
#
# COMPACT_ATOMS: atom_id res chain seq x y z
N MET A 1 -11.95 15.27 -2.41
CA MET A 1 -12.93 14.91 -3.47
C MET A 1 -12.94 13.41 -3.82
N TYR A 2 -14.04 12.89 -4.39
CA TYR A 2 -14.20 11.47 -4.76
C TYR A 2 -14.53 11.34 -6.25
N TYR A 3 -13.98 10.33 -6.91
CA TYR A 3 -14.13 10.13 -8.35
C TYR A 3 -14.32 8.66 -8.69
N LYS A 4 -14.89 8.41 -9.87
CA LYS A 4 -14.94 7.10 -10.51
C LYS A 4 -14.51 7.17 -11.96
N ILE A 5 -14.02 6.03 -12.47
CA ILE A 5 -13.79 5.80 -13.90
C ILE A 5 -14.48 4.49 -14.26
N THR A 6 -15.40 4.54 -15.23
CA THR A 6 -16.18 3.38 -15.71
C THR A 6 -15.91 3.06 -17.19
N ASN A 7 -15.37 4.01 -17.95
CA ASN A 7 -15.06 3.83 -19.37
C ASN A 7 -13.81 2.96 -19.54
N LYS A 8 -14.00 1.65 -19.65
CA LYS A 8 -12.90 0.68 -19.86
C LYS A 8 -12.10 0.90 -21.14
N GLY A 9 -12.68 1.61 -22.10
CA GLY A 9 -12.02 1.96 -23.36
C GLY A 9 -10.97 3.05 -23.20
N SER A 10 -11.10 3.90 -22.17
CA SER A 10 -10.25 5.07 -22.00
C SER A 10 -8.81 4.72 -21.66
N LYS A 11 -7.90 5.62 -22.04
CA LYS A 11 -6.47 5.46 -21.74
C LYS A 11 -6.22 5.49 -20.24
N ILE A 12 -6.86 6.41 -19.53
CA ILE A 12 -6.69 6.58 -18.08
C ILE A 12 -7.18 5.34 -17.32
N TYR A 13 -8.30 4.75 -17.73
CA TYR A 13 -8.79 3.51 -17.12
C TYR A 13 -7.75 2.40 -17.25
N LYS A 14 -7.26 2.14 -18.46
CA LYS A 14 -6.32 1.05 -18.73
C LYS A 14 -5.03 1.21 -17.94
N VAL A 15 -4.46 2.42 -17.91
CA VAL A 15 -3.19 2.68 -17.21
C VAL A 15 -3.34 2.54 -15.70
N LEU A 16 -4.39 3.12 -15.10
CA LEU A 16 -4.62 3.02 -13.65
C LEU A 16 -4.99 1.60 -13.23
N HIS A 17 -5.80 0.90 -14.04
CA HIS A 17 -6.14 -0.49 -13.79
C HIS A 17 -4.88 -1.36 -13.84
N GLU A 18 -4.07 -1.26 -14.90
CA GLU A 18 -2.83 -2.02 -15.02
C GLU A 18 -1.88 -1.76 -13.85
N GLN A 19 -1.73 -0.49 -13.47
CA GLN A 19 -0.91 -0.11 -12.32
C GLN A 19 -1.42 -0.74 -11.02
N ARG A 20 -2.72 -0.66 -10.73
CA ARG A 20 -3.29 -1.25 -9.51
C ARG A 20 -3.24 -2.78 -9.53
N THR A 21 -3.47 -3.41 -10.67
CA THR A 21 -3.29 -4.87 -10.81
C THR A 21 -1.85 -5.29 -10.49
N LYS A 22 -0.85 -4.57 -11.02
CA LYS A 22 0.57 -4.84 -10.70
C LYS A 22 0.88 -4.68 -9.21
N GLU A 23 0.32 -3.66 -8.57
CA GLU A 23 0.44 -3.44 -7.12
C GLU A 23 -0.12 -4.63 -6.33
N LEU A 24 -1.34 -5.07 -6.64
CA LEU A 24 -2.01 -6.18 -5.94
C LEU A 24 -1.24 -7.50 -6.11
N ILE A 25 -0.78 -7.82 -7.32
CA ILE A 25 0.06 -9.00 -7.56
C ILE A 25 1.34 -8.93 -6.73
N ALA A 26 2.03 -7.79 -6.74
CA ALA A 26 3.25 -7.60 -5.96
C ALA A 26 3.01 -7.67 -4.44
N LYS A 27 1.85 -7.23 -3.95
CA LYS A 27 1.45 -7.37 -2.54
C LYS A 27 1.36 -8.85 -2.16
N GLU A 28 0.70 -9.67 -2.98
CA GLU A 28 0.61 -11.11 -2.75
C GLU A 28 1.97 -11.81 -2.80
N GLU A 29 2.81 -11.46 -3.78
CA GLU A 29 4.17 -11.97 -3.90
C GLU A 29 5.03 -11.60 -2.69
N ASN A 30 4.97 -10.35 -2.24
CA ASN A 30 5.66 -9.91 -1.01
C ASN A 30 5.17 -10.70 0.20
N SER A 31 3.86 -10.94 0.33
CA SER A 31 3.30 -11.74 1.43
C SER A 31 3.84 -13.18 1.43
N LYS A 32 3.92 -13.83 0.26
CA LYS A 32 4.51 -15.17 0.13
C LYS A 32 6.00 -15.16 0.51
N LYS A 33 6.77 -14.21 -0.03
CA LYS A 33 8.19 -14.06 0.28
C LYS A 33 8.45 -13.83 1.78
N LEU A 34 7.60 -13.05 2.45
CA LEU A 34 7.70 -12.85 3.90
C LEU A 34 7.50 -14.14 4.70
N LYS A 35 6.54 -14.98 4.31
CA LYS A 35 6.32 -16.29 4.95
C LYS A 35 7.50 -17.24 4.77
N GLU A 36 8.21 -17.14 3.65
CA GLU A 36 9.43 -17.93 3.39
C GLU A 36 10.64 -17.40 4.18
N LEU A 37 10.81 -16.07 4.24
CA LEU A 37 11.92 -15.42 4.91
C LEU A 37 11.83 -15.49 6.44
N ILE A 38 10.61 -15.51 6.98
CA ILE A 38 10.33 -15.38 8.41
C ILE A 38 9.59 -16.64 8.87
N PRO A 39 10.30 -17.67 9.35
CA PRO A 39 9.69 -18.96 9.70
C PRO A 39 8.90 -18.91 11.03
N TYR A 40 8.82 -17.75 11.67
CA TYR A 40 8.14 -17.54 12.95
C TYR A 40 6.71 -17.05 12.72
N LYS A 41 5.79 -17.41 13.61
CA LYS A 41 4.45 -16.82 13.62
C LYS A 41 4.49 -15.37 14.11
N TRP A 42 3.79 -14.50 13.40
CA TRP A 42 3.64 -13.09 13.73
C TRP A 42 2.20 -12.64 13.53
N GLU A 43 1.72 -11.80 14.44
CA GLU A 43 0.34 -11.31 14.47
C GLU A 43 0.16 -10.08 13.57
N GLN A 44 1.15 -9.19 13.61
CA GLN A 44 1.11 -7.88 12.97
C GLN A 44 2.48 -7.49 12.44
N TYR A 45 2.50 -6.66 11.40
CA TYR A 45 3.73 -6.05 10.91
C TYR A 45 3.81 -4.59 11.38
N PHE A 46 5.04 -4.13 11.61
CA PHE A 46 5.38 -2.72 11.76
C PHE A 46 5.80 -2.16 10.41
N GLY A 47 5.14 -1.10 9.96
CA GLY A 47 5.56 -0.36 8.78
C GLY A 47 4.44 0.48 8.16
N TRP A 48 4.48 0.64 6.84
CA TRP A 48 3.48 1.43 6.12
C TRP A 48 2.35 0.54 5.63
N ARG A 49 1.11 1.03 5.76
CA ARG A 49 -0.10 0.36 5.29
C ARG A 49 -0.36 0.63 3.82
N ASP A 50 -1.33 -0.09 3.25
CA ASP A 50 -1.87 0.18 1.92
C ASP A 50 -2.38 1.61 1.78
N ASN A 51 -2.34 2.13 0.54
CA ASN A 51 -2.86 3.47 0.21
C ASN A 51 -2.29 4.59 1.12
N SER A 52 -1.03 4.44 1.55
CA SER A 52 -0.26 5.44 2.29
C SER A 52 0.81 6.08 1.37
N TYR A 53 1.93 6.55 1.92
CA TYR A 53 3.09 6.92 1.11
C TYR A 53 3.54 5.79 0.16
N GLY A 54 3.24 4.53 0.51
CA GLY A 54 3.27 3.38 -0.39
C GLY A 54 1.86 2.95 -0.81
N ARG A 55 1.73 2.48 -2.05
CA ARG A 55 0.50 1.89 -2.60
C ARG A 55 0.19 0.48 -2.09
N ILE A 56 1.24 -0.20 -1.63
CA ILE A 56 1.22 -1.53 -0.98
C ILE A 56 2.04 -1.46 0.31
N PRO A 57 1.93 -2.44 1.22
CA PRO A 57 2.54 -2.33 2.52
C PRO A 57 4.07 -2.36 2.44
N ALA A 58 4.71 -1.63 3.35
CA ALA A 58 6.15 -1.70 3.57
C ALA A 58 6.40 -2.29 4.95
N TYR A 59 7.38 -3.19 5.06
CA TYR A 59 7.61 -3.98 6.26
C TYR A 59 8.94 -3.59 6.90
N PHE A 60 8.91 -3.17 8.16
CA PHE A 60 10.09 -2.76 8.93
C PHE A 60 10.35 -3.70 10.11
N GLY A 61 9.32 -4.37 10.61
CA GLY A 61 9.38 -5.30 11.71
C GLY A 61 8.07 -6.05 11.91
N PHE A 62 8.01 -6.87 12.95
CA PHE A 62 6.88 -7.77 13.22
C PHE A 62 6.65 -7.93 14.72
N LYS A 63 5.39 -8.10 15.11
CA LYS A 63 4.99 -8.55 16.44
C LYS A 63 4.88 -10.07 16.41
N PHE A 64 5.87 -10.75 17.00
CA PHE A 64 5.94 -12.21 17.02
C PHE A 64 5.07 -12.79 18.14
N GLU A 65 4.41 -13.92 17.88
CA GLU A 65 3.58 -14.62 18.88
C GLU A 65 4.45 -15.25 19.99
N ASN A 66 5.52 -15.95 19.60
CA ASN A 66 6.43 -16.60 20.54
C ASN A 66 7.84 -15.99 20.49
N LEU A 67 8.19 -15.21 21.51
CA LEU A 67 9.45 -14.48 21.60
C LEU A 67 10.67 -15.34 21.98
N GLU A 68 10.44 -16.58 22.44
CA GLU A 68 11.51 -17.52 22.77
C GLU A 68 12.08 -18.22 21.53
N GLU A 69 11.29 -18.31 20.46
CA GLU A 69 11.67 -18.98 19.21
C GLU A 69 12.47 -18.08 18.26
N ILE A 70 12.37 -16.76 18.41
CA ILE A 70 12.99 -15.82 17.45
C ILE A 70 14.51 -15.75 17.62
N ASP A 71 15.24 -15.79 16.51
CA ASP A 71 16.69 -15.58 16.52
C ASP A 71 17.02 -14.10 16.84
N ARG A 72 17.59 -13.87 18.03
CA ARG A 72 18.00 -12.53 18.52
C ARG A 72 19.21 -11.94 17.76
N ASN A 73 19.92 -12.77 16.99
CA ASN A 73 20.91 -12.27 16.05
C ASN A 73 20.24 -11.62 14.86
N ILE A 74 19.10 -12.12 14.40
CA ILE A 74 18.36 -11.54 13.26
C ILE A 74 17.45 -10.42 13.73
N TRP A 75 16.75 -10.61 14.85
CA TRP A 75 15.70 -9.72 15.34
C TRP A 75 16.08 -9.06 16.66
N ARG A 76 15.75 -7.78 16.81
CA ARG A 76 15.85 -7.06 18.07
C ARG A 76 14.56 -6.33 18.36
N GLN A 77 14.26 -6.17 19.64
CA GLN A 77 13.13 -5.35 20.06
C GLN A 77 13.35 -3.91 19.61
N ASP A 78 12.33 -3.29 19.04
CA ASP A 78 12.39 -1.88 18.71
C ASP A 78 12.33 -1.02 19.99
N ARG A 79 13.08 0.07 19.99
CA ARG A 79 13.16 0.95 21.18
C ARG A 79 11.99 1.93 21.25
N GLY A 80 11.45 2.33 20.10
CA GLY A 80 10.33 3.26 20.03
C GLY A 80 8.98 2.55 20.18
N ASN A 81 8.90 1.29 19.76
CA ASN A 81 7.73 0.45 19.90
C ASN A 81 8.09 -0.96 20.40
N PRO A 82 8.16 -1.17 21.73
CA PRO A 82 8.62 -2.42 22.33
C PRO A 82 7.80 -3.67 21.99
N GLU A 83 6.58 -3.52 21.46
CA GLU A 83 5.77 -4.67 21.00
C GLU A 83 6.32 -5.30 19.71
N TYR A 84 7.14 -4.56 18.96
CA TYR A 84 7.63 -4.98 17.65
C TYR A 84 9.12 -5.31 17.68
N TYR A 85 9.48 -6.24 16.80
CA TYR A 85 10.84 -6.67 16.55
C TYR A 85 11.25 -6.27 15.15
N ILE A 86 12.38 -5.59 15.05
CA ILE A 86 12.97 -5.12 13.79
C ILE A 86 14.28 -5.85 13.54
N PRO A 87 14.78 -5.89 12.29
CA PRO A 87 16.07 -6.49 12.00
C PRO A 87 17.21 -5.87 12.82
N ASN A 88 18.04 -6.72 13.41
CA ASN A 88 19.20 -6.34 14.21
C ASN A 88 20.36 -5.95 13.30
N LYS A 89 20.39 -4.68 12.87
CA LYS A 89 21.43 -4.13 11.99
C LYS A 89 22.87 -4.17 12.57
N LYS A 90 23.08 -4.65 13.81
CA LYS A 90 24.41 -4.86 14.39
C LYS A 90 25.05 -6.19 13.95
N THR A 91 24.26 -7.18 13.55
CA THR A 91 24.76 -8.50 13.13
C THR A 91 24.75 -8.63 11.61
N LYS A 92 25.50 -9.60 11.08
CA LYS A 92 25.47 -9.91 9.64
C LYS A 92 24.09 -10.43 9.21
N ALA A 93 23.50 -11.32 9.99
CA ALA A 93 22.20 -11.93 9.69
C ALA A 93 21.06 -10.91 9.74
N GLY A 94 21.04 -10.01 10.73
CA GLY A 94 20.04 -8.95 10.82
C GLY A 94 20.21 -7.88 9.74
N LYS A 95 21.44 -7.57 9.29
CA LYS A 95 21.66 -6.72 8.11
C LYS A 95 21.10 -7.35 6.83
N ALA A 96 21.32 -8.66 6.63
CA ALA A 96 20.78 -9.39 5.49
C ALA A 96 19.24 -9.37 5.50
N MET A 97 18.61 -9.64 6.65
CA MET A 97 17.15 -9.56 6.79
C MET A 97 16.63 -8.14 6.52
N ALA A 98 17.30 -7.10 7.02
CA ALA A 98 16.93 -5.72 6.72
C ALA A 98 16.93 -5.42 5.22
N LEU A 99 17.94 -5.92 4.50
CA LEU A 99 18.06 -5.76 3.05
C LEU A 99 16.97 -6.53 2.31
N GLU A 100 16.61 -7.74 2.76
CA GLU A 100 15.51 -8.51 2.18
C GLU A 100 14.16 -7.77 2.31
N LEU A 101 13.88 -7.17 3.47
CA LEU A 101 12.66 -6.35 3.68
C LEU A 101 12.68 -5.04 2.86
N GLU A 102 13.87 -4.47 2.66
CA GLU A 102 14.06 -3.29 1.81
C GLU A 102 13.81 -3.60 0.33
N ASN A 103 14.26 -4.76 -0.13
CA ASN A 103 14.14 -5.25 -1.51
C ASN A 103 12.75 -5.78 -1.88
N LEU A 104 11.80 -5.85 -0.94
CA LEU A 104 10.40 -6.13 -1.26
C LEU A 104 9.87 -5.07 -2.24
N LYS A 105 8.99 -5.47 -3.16
CA LYS A 105 8.42 -4.55 -4.15
C LYS A 105 7.69 -3.41 -3.45
N ARG A 106 7.84 -2.18 -3.96
CA ARG A 106 7.20 -0.97 -3.45
C ARG A 106 6.73 -0.10 -4.61
N PHE A 107 5.64 0.63 -4.38
CA PHE A 107 5.05 1.51 -5.37
C PHE A 107 4.70 2.82 -4.69
N SER A 108 5.12 3.94 -5.30
CA SER A 108 4.87 5.26 -4.76
C SER A 108 3.51 5.79 -5.22
N PHE A 109 2.81 6.48 -4.32
CA PHE A 109 1.56 7.17 -4.69
C PHE A 109 1.78 8.29 -5.71
N TYR A 110 3.00 8.84 -5.84
CA TYR A 110 3.30 9.89 -6.83
C TYR A 110 2.97 9.45 -8.26
N ARG A 111 3.07 8.14 -8.56
CA ARG A 111 2.68 7.60 -9.87
C ARG A 111 1.20 7.83 -10.17
N ILE A 112 0.32 7.85 -9.17
CA ILE A 112 -1.10 8.15 -9.37
C ILE A 112 -1.28 9.60 -9.78
N TRP A 113 -0.59 10.53 -9.11
CA TRP A 113 -0.66 11.95 -9.48
C TRP A 113 -0.18 12.18 -10.90
N GLU A 114 0.95 11.58 -11.28
CA GLU A 114 1.47 11.63 -12.66
C GLU A 114 0.43 11.11 -13.66
N MET A 115 -0.21 9.97 -13.37
CA MET A 115 -1.22 9.38 -14.27
C MET A 115 -2.49 10.22 -14.37
N LEU A 116 -2.90 10.88 -13.29
CA LEU A 116 -4.08 11.76 -13.25
C LEU A 116 -3.80 13.19 -13.76
N GLY A 117 -2.55 13.51 -14.09
CA GLY A 117 -2.15 14.85 -14.51
C GLY A 117 -2.20 15.90 -13.39
N ILE A 118 -2.09 15.47 -12.13
CA ILE A 118 -2.12 16.36 -10.97
C ILE A 118 -0.73 16.96 -10.78
N SER A 119 -0.63 18.29 -10.71
CA SER A 119 0.64 18.97 -10.47
C SER A 119 1.14 18.72 -9.04
N ASN A 120 2.45 18.51 -8.90
CA ASN A 120 3.10 18.26 -7.60
C ASN A 120 3.16 19.51 -6.67
N ASP A 121 2.61 20.65 -7.11
CA ASP A 121 2.73 21.94 -6.44
C ASP A 121 1.63 22.22 -5.40
N THR A 122 0.80 21.23 -5.08
CA THR A 122 -0.37 21.47 -4.21
C THR A 122 -0.01 21.77 -2.76
N GLY A 123 1.26 21.67 -2.33
CA GLY A 123 1.71 21.88 -0.95
C GLY A 123 1.11 20.91 0.08
N THR A 124 0.08 20.17 -0.32
CA THR A 124 -0.71 19.22 0.46
C THR A 124 -0.13 17.82 0.29
N LYS A 125 0.36 17.25 1.40
CA LYS A 125 0.82 15.86 1.51
C LYS A 125 -0.36 14.87 1.56
N SER A 126 -1.40 15.10 0.77
CA SER A 126 -2.62 14.30 0.80
C SER A 126 -2.45 13.10 -0.13
N VAL A 127 -2.30 11.92 0.46
CA VAL A 127 -2.07 10.67 -0.28
C VAL A 127 -3.35 10.29 -1.04
N PRO A 128 -3.28 10.09 -2.38
CA PRO A 128 -4.42 9.65 -3.16
C PRO A 128 -4.77 8.21 -2.82
N PHE A 129 -6.07 7.96 -2.65
CA PHE A 129 -6.61 6.61 -2.61
C PHE A 129 -6.97 6.19 -4.03
N LEU A 130 -6.69 4.93 -4.37
CA LEU A 130 -7.13 4.32 -5.62
C LEU A 130 -7.39 2.84 -5.40
N GLU A 131 -8.54 2.37 -5.88
CA GLU A 131 -8.90 0.96 -5.80
C GLU A 131 -9.72 0.50 -7.01
N ILE A 132 -9.57 -0.77 -7.37
CA ILE A 132 -10.45 -1.41 -8.37
C ILE A 132 -11.60 -2.06 -7.61
N SER A 133 -12.83 -1.66 -7.94
CA SER A 133 -14.07 -2.14 -7.34
C SER A 133 -14.96 -2.72 -8.43
N GLY A 134 -14.83 -4.03 -8.65
CA GLY A 134 -15.37 -4.69 -9.83
C GLY A 134 -14.80 -4.06 -11.11
N ASP A 135 -15.69 -3.47 -11.91
CA ASP A 135 -15.33 -2.82 -13.16
C ASP A 135 -15.04 -1.31 -13.04
N VAL A 136 -15.13 -0.76 -11.83
CA VAL A 136 -15.00 0.67 -11.56
C VAL A 136 -13.66 0.95 -10.88
N ILE A 137 -12.94 1.96 -11.36
CA ILE A 137 -11.79 2.50 -10.62
C ILE A 137 -12.30 3.63 -9.73
N LEU A 138 -12.08 3.50 -8.43
CA LEU A 138 -12.47 4.48 -7.43
C LEU A 138 -11.25 5.27 -6.98
N ILE A 139 -11.37 6.59 -6.93
CA ILE A 139 -10.26 7.49 -6.56
C ILE A 139 -10.77 8.47 -5.49
N ARG A 140 -9.95 8.70 -4.46
CA ARG A 140 -10.16 9.83 -3.54
C ARG A 140 -8.92 10.70 -3.55
N LEU A 141 -9.12 11.98 -3.79
CA LEU A 141 -8.08 13.00 -3.83
C LEU A 141 -8.37 14.08 -2.78
N ASP A 142 -7.38 14.93 -2.55
CA ASP A 142 -7.57 16.17 -1.80
C ASP A 142 -8.52 17.13 -2.51
N ASP A 143 -9.06 18.11 -1.79
CA ASP A 143 -9.92 19.14 -2.38
C ASP A 143 -9.14 20.14 -3.26
N SER A 144 -7.81 20.21 -3.09
CA SER A 144 -6.91 20.98 -3.95
C SER A 144 -6.50 20.25 -5.25
N GLN A 145 -6.92 19.00 -5.43
CA GLN A 145 -6.43 18.14 -6.51
C GLN A 145 -7.56 17.79 -7.49
N SER A 146 -7.47 18.34 -8.71
CA SER A 146 -8.45 18.09 -9.77
C SER A 146 -7.82 17.34 -10.94
N PRO A 147 -8.29 16.12 -11.27
CA PRO A 147 -7.89 15.40 -12.48
C PRO A 147 -8.25 16.19 -13.74
N ILE A 148 -7.43 16.05 -14.78
CA ILE A 148 -7.64 16.76 -16.06
C ILE A 148 -8.51 15.94 -17.02
N ASP A 149 -8.52 14.61 -16.87
CA ASP A 149 -9.16 13.69 -17.82
C ASP A 149 -10.69 13.61 -17.61
N SER A 150 -11.44 13.79 -18.70
CA SER A 150 -12.91 13.81 -18.68
C SER A 150 -13.56 12.48 -18.33
N ASP A 151 -12.86 11.36 -18.48
CA ASP A 151 -13.34 10.05 -18.03
C ASP A 151 -13.23 9.86 -16.51
N VAL A 152 -12.61 10.81 -15.80
CA VAL A 152 -12.54 10.85 -14.33
C VAL A 152 -13.70 11.68 -13.79
N VAL A 153 -14.80 11.01 -13.50
CA VAL A 153 -16.07 11.66 -13.12
C VAL A 153 -16.13 11.82 -11.62
N GLU A 154 -16.33 13.05 -11.15
CA GLU A 154 -16.56 13.34 -9.73
C GLU A 154 -17.88 12.73 -9.26
N ILE A 155 -17.87 12.16 -8.06
CA ILE A 155 -19.02 11.53 -7.42
C ILE A 155 -19.12 11.94 -5.96
N THR A 156 -20.29 11.69 -5.38
CA THR A 156 -20.48 11.93 -3.94
C THR A 156 -19.75 10.87 -3.10
N LYS A 157 -19.38 11.24 -1.86
CA LYS A 157 -18.87 10.27 -0.87
C LYS A 157 -19.83 9.09 -0.65
N ARG A 158 -21.14 9.36 -0.69
CA ARG A 158 -22.19 8.33 -0.51
C ARG A 158 -22.13 7.31 -1.64
N GLU A 159 -22.07 7.78 -2.88
CA GLU A 159 -21.93 6.92 -4.05
C GLU A 159 -20.63 6.13 -4.02
N PHE A 160 -19.51 6.77 -3.67
CA PHE A 160 -18.21 6.12 -3.53
C PHE A 160 -18.27 4.95 -2.55
N ILE A 161 -18.81 5.18 -1.35
CA ILE A 161 -18.94 4.14 -0.31
C ILE A 161 -19.89 3.02 -0.77
N GLN A 162 -20.97 3.36 -1.48
CA GLN A 162 -21.91 2.38 -1.99
C GLN A 162 -21.24 1.42 -2.97
N ILE A 163 -20.56 1.95 -4.00
CA ILE A 163 -19.83 1.14 -4.99
C ILE A 163 -18.78 0.27 -4.31
N PHE A 164 -18.05 0.86 -3.35
CA PHE A 164 -17.00 0.18 -2.62
C PHE A 164 -17.51 -1.05 -1.84
N LYS A 165 -18.67 -0.90 -1.17
CA LYS A 165 -19.32 -1.98 -0.39
C LYS A 165 -19.93 -3.06 -1.27
N GLU A 166 -20.61 -2.67 -2.35
CA GLU A 166 -21.30 -3.61 -3.24
C GLU A 166 -20.36 -4.63 -3.90
N ASN A 167 -19.10 -4.25 -4.12
CA ASN A 167 -18.09 -5.10 -4.74
C ASN A 167 -17.12 -5.76 -3.74
N GLY A 168 -17.46 -5.75 -2.43
CA GLY A 168 -16.77 -6.56 -1.43
C GLY A 168 -15.31 -6.19 -1.16
N VAL A 169 -14.91 -4.93 -1.38
CA VAL A 169 -13.56 -4.51 -1.00
C VAL A 169 -13.54 -4.26 0.51
N GLU A 170 -12.79 -5.05 1.27
CA GLU A 170 -12.57 -4.81 2.70
C GLU A 170 -11.48 -3.76 2.89
N VAL A 171 -11.77 -2.67 3.62
CA VAL A 171 -10.72 -1.77 4.13
C VAL A 171 -10.35 -2.26 5.52
N GLU A 172 -9.09 -2.66 5.73
CA GLU A 172 -8.56 -2.76 7.09
C GLU A 172 -8.60 -1.36 7.73
N PRO A 173 -9.28 -1.17 8.88
CA PRO A 173 -9.44 0.13 9.53
C PRO A 173 -8.12 0.77 9.99
#